data_AF-A0A150A897-F1
#
_entry.id   AF-A0A150A897-F1
#
_cell.length_a   1.000
_cell.length_b   1.000
_cell.length_c   1.000
_cell.angle_alpha   90.00
_cell.angle_beta   90.00
_cell.angle_gamma   90.00
#
_symmetry.space_group_name_H-M   'P 1'
#
loop_
_entity.id
_entity.type
_entity.pdbx_description
1 polymer ?
#
loop_
_entity_poly.entity_id
_entity_poly.type
_entity_poly.pdbx_seq_one_letter_code
_entity_poly.pdbx_strand_id
1 'polypeptide(L)'
;MGAAEELGHTVGSSTVMFPHLLVHHEENKRRIRHALGERAFQAAHREGRTLGIQGAIVYALSEPPRGTTPPAGTATNLTKREWQVADLVAKGLTNRAIAASLVISDRTAQGHVEHILTKLGFTSRAQIAAWFVDQTRREEL
;
A
#
# COMPACT_ATOMS: atom_id res chain seq x y z
N MET A 1 0.95 -14.02 7.36
CA MET A 1 2.25 -14.34 6.73
C MET A 1 2.68 -15.78 6.93
N GLY A 2 2.56 -16.38 8.12
CA GLY A 2 2.90 -17.79 8.32
C GLY A 2 2.12 -18.77 7.43
N ALA A 3 0.79 -18.59 7.30
CA ALA A 3 -0.06 -19.44 6.45
C ALA A 3 0.33 -19.39 4.96
N ALA A 4 0.65 -18.19 4.46
CA ALA A 4 1.01 -17.96 3.06
C ALA A 4 2.39 -18.55 2.70
N GLU A 5 3.32 -18.53 3.65
CA GLU A 5 4.67 -19.11 3.48
C GLU A 5 4.60 -20.64 3.43
N GLU A 6 3.82 -21.26 4.33
CA GLU A 6 3.57 -22.71 4.34
C GLU A 6 2.90 -23.19 3.05
N LEU A 7 1.91 -22.44 2.56
CA LEU A 7 1.25 -22.67 1.28
C LEU A 7 2.22 -22.62 0.09
N GLY A 8 3.13 -21.65 0.07
CA GLY A 8 4.14 -21.52 -0.97
C GLY A 8 5.11 -22.71 -1.01
N HIS A 9 5.48 -23.25 0.15
CA HIS A 9 6.30 -24.47 0.24
C HIS A 9 5.54 -25.72 -0.22
N THR A 10 4.24 -25.82 0.09
CA THR A 10 3.41 -26.98 -0.25
C THR A 10 3.09 -27.07 -1.74
N VAL A 11 2.90 -25.92 -2.40
CA VAL A 11 2.51 -25.84 -3.82
C VAL A 11 3.74 -25.74 -4.75
N GLY A 12 4.96 -25.67 -4.19
CA GLY A 12 6.22 -25.60 -4.96
C GLY A 12 6.43 -24.28 -5.72
N SER A 13 5.55 -23.30 -5.54
CA SER A 13 5.64 -21.98 -6.15
C SER A 13 6.11 -20.99 -5.10
N SER A 14 7.42 -20.88 -4.97
CA SER A 14 8.03 -19.83 -4.17
C SER A 14 7.84 -18.48 -4.87
N THR A 15 7.72 -17.39 -4.12
CA THR A 15 7.58 -15.99 -4.57
C THR A 15 8.69 -15.53 -5.56
N VAL A 16 9.66 -16.40 -5.84
CA VAL A 16 10.78 -16.29 -6.80
C VAL A 16 10.35 -15.87 -8.22
N MET A 17 9.10 -16.09 -8.64
CA MET A 17 8.59 -15.62 -9.95
C MET A 17 8.61 -14.10 -10.12
N PHE A 18 8.63 -13.31 -9.04
CA PHE A 18 8.56 -11.84 -9.12
C PHE A 18 9.57 -11.15 -8.18
N PRO A 19 10.84 -10.96 -8.61
CA PRO A 19 11.91 -10.44 -7.78
C PRO A 19 11.61 -9.08 -7.12
N HIS A 20 10.84 -8.22 -7.79
CA HIS A 20 10.44 -6.92 -7.26
C HIS A 20 9.43 -7.02 -6.10
N LEU A 21 8.60 -8.08 -6.05
CA LEU A 21 7.66 -8.31 -4.96
C LEU A 21 8.37 -8.79 -3.69
N LEU A 22 9.52 -9.48 -3.81
CA LEU A 22 10.34 -9.89 -2.67
C LEU A 22 10.83 -8.69 -1.85
N VAL A 23 11.24 -7.61 -2.52
CA VAL A 23 11.71 -6.39 -1.84
C VAL A 23 10.60 -5.78 -0.98
N HIS A 24 9.39 -5.68 -1.53
CA HIS A 24 8.23 -5.17 -0.80
C HIS A 24 7.79 -6.11 0.34
N HIS A 25 7.90 -7.43 0.13
CA HIS A 25 7.63 -8.42 1.17
C HIS A 25 8.59 -8.30 2.35
N GLU A 26 9.88 -8.15 2.09
CA GLU A 26 10.90 -7.98 3.13
C GLU A 26 10.78 -6.65 3.87
N GLU A 27 10.43 -5.57 3.17
CA GLU A 27 10.19 -4.27 3.80
C GLU A 27 8.94 -4.31 4.70
N ASN A 28 7.85 -4.93 4.24
CA ASN A 28 6.65 -5.14 5.04
C ASN A 28 6.92 -6.04 6.26
N LYS A 29 7.67 -7.15 6.09
CA LYS A 29 8.13 -8.01 7.19
C LYS A 29 8.88 -7.20 8.25
N ARG A 30 9.83 -6.34 7.84
CA ARG A 30 10.59 -5.49 8.76
C ARG A 30 9.70 -4.50 9.52
N ARG A 31 8.81 -3.79 8.82
CA ARG A 31 7.89 -2.82 9.44
C ARG A 31 6.99 -3.47 10.48
N ILE A 32 6.43 -4.64 10.17
CA ILE A 32 5.54 -5.37 11.09
C ILE A 32 6.32 -5.88 12.31
N ARG A 33 7.54 -6.42 12.12
CA ARG A 33 8.40 -6.84 13.24
C ARG A 33 8.74 -5.69 14.18
N HIS A 34 9.07 -4.52 13.61
CA HIS A 34 9.37 -3.34 14.39
C HIS A 34 8.14 -2.84 15.19
N ALA A 35 6.96 -2.85 14.58
CA ALA A 35 5.73 -2.37 15.23
C ALA A 35 5.18 -3.33 16.31
N LEU A 36 5.21 -4.64 16.07
CA LEU A 36 4.69 -5.64 17.02
C LEU A 36 5.72 -6.08 18.07
N GLY A 37 7.00 -5.86 17.80
CA GLY A 37 8.09 -6.48 18.54
C GLY A 37 8.29 -7.95 18.17
N GLU A 38 9.51 -8.44 18.36
CA GLU A 38 9.95 -9.75 17.86
C GLU A 38 9.11 -10.91 18.43
N ARG A 39 8.80 -10.91 19.73
CA ARG A 39 8.05 -12.00 20.37
C ARG A 39 6.62 -12.12 19.85
N ALA A 40 5.90 -11.00 19.74
CA ALA A 40 4.52 -11.00 19.25
C ALA A 40 4.47 -11.37 17.76
N PHE A 41 5.43 -10.88 16.97
CA PHE A 41 5.57 -11.27 15.56
C PHE A 41 5.78 -12.78 15.41
N GLN A 42 6.70 -13.37 16.18
CA GLN A 42 7.01 -14.81 16.09
C GLN A 42 5.84 -15.69 16.54
N ALA A 43 5.09 -15.27 17.57
CA ALA A 43 3.89 -15.97 18.02
C ALA A 43 2.80 -15.99 16.93
N ALA A 44 2.44 -14.82 16.39
CA ALA A 44 1.45 -14.70 15.32
C ALA A 44 1.90 -15.40 14.02
N HIS A 45 3.21 -15.39 13.72
CA HIS A 45 3.75 -16.10 12.55
C HIS A 45 3.63 -17.62 12.71
N ARG A 46 3.88 -18.16 13.91
CA ARG A 46 3.73 -19.58 14.21
C ARG A 46 2.28 -20.03 14.16
N GLU A 47 1.38 -19.28 14.79
CA GLU A 47 -0.07 -19.53 14.74
C GLU A 47 -0.57 -19.57 13.28
N GLY A 48 -0.13 -18.61 12.47
CA GLY A 48 -0.44 -18.59 11.05
C GLY A 48 0.06 -19.83 10.30
N ARG A 49 1.23 -20.38 10.62
CA ARG A 49 1.72 -21.62 9.99
C ARG A 49 0.85 -22.83 10.32
N THR A 50 0.26 -22.87 11.51
CA THR A 50 -0.59 -23.98 11.96
C THR A 50 -2.03 -23.93 11.43
N LEU A 51 -2.46 -22.81 10.82
CA LEU A 51 -3.84 -22.64 10.34
C LEU A 51 -4.23 -23.60 9.19
N GLY A 52 -3.25 -24.09 8.42
CA GLY A 52 -3.48 -24.86 7.20
C GLY A 52 -4.28 -24.10 6.13
N ILE A 53 -4.49 -24.71 4.97
CA ILE A 53 -5.14 -24.05 3.81
C ILE A 53 -6.59 -23.65 4.13
N GLN A 54 -7.37 -24.58 4.70
CA GLN A 54 -8.78 -24.34 4.99
C GLN A 54 -8.98 -23.30 6.10
N GLY A 55 -8.17 -23.35 7.17
CA GLY A 55 -8.21 -22.34 8.21
C GLY A 55 -7.80 -20.95 7.69
N ALA A 56 -6.84 -20.88 6.78
CA ALA A 56 -6.46 -19.62 6.13
C ALA A 56 -7.58 -19.02 5.27
N ILE A 57 -8.32 -19.86 4.53
CA ILE A 57 -9.48 -19.42 3.75
C ILE A 57 -10.59 -18.90 4.66
N VAL A 58 -10.95 -19.65 5.71
CA VAL A 58 -11.97 -19.23 6.68
C VAL A 58 -11.57 -17.92 7.36
N TYR A 59 -10.30 -17.78 7.77
CA TYR A 59 -9.78 -16.55 8.38
C TYR A 59 -9.84 -15.35 7.41
N ALA A 60 -9.56 -15.55 6.12
CA ALA A 60 -9.61 -14.49 5.13
C ALA A 60 -11.04 -14.05 4.78
N LEU A 61 -11.99 -14.99 4.79
CA LEU A 61 -13.40 -14.73 4.47
C LEU A 61 -14.21 -14.23 5.68
N SER A 62 -13.80 -14.60 6.90
CA SER A 62 -14.40 -14.11 8.13
C SER A 62 -13.90 -12.70 8.36
N GLU A 63 -14.55 -11.69 7.78
CA GLU A 63 -14.16 -10.27 7.85
C GLU A 63 -13.90 -9.86 9.32
N PRO A 64 -12.63 -9.80 9.79
CA PRO A 64 -12.34 -9.12 11.04
C PRO A 64 -12.60 -7.63 10.77
N PRO A 65 -12.88 -6.79 11.80
CA PRO A 65 -13.00 -5.35 11.57
C PRO A 65 -11.77 -4.95 10.78
N ARG A 66 -11.98 -4.48 9.54
CA ARG A 66 -10.90 -4.06 8.65
C ARG A 66 -9.97 -3.27 9.51
N GLY A 67 -8.80 -3.84 9.80
CA GLY A 67 -7.84 -3.20 10.68
C GLY A 67 -7.73 -1.80 10.11
N THR A 68 -8.21 -0.81 10.86
CA THR A 68 -7.94 0.57 10.55
C THR A 68 -6.45 0.55 10.32
N THR A 69 -6.03 0.81 9.09
CA THR A 69 -4.63 1.04 8.77
C THR A 69 -4.14 1.91 9.92
N PRO A 70 -3.22 1.43 10.78
CA PRO A 70 -2.82 2.21 11.94
C PRO A 70 -2.49 3.59 11.39
N PRO A 71 -3.06 4.68 11.95
CA PRO A 71 -2.85 6.02 11.40
C PRO A 71 -1.34 6.14 11.26
N ALA A 72 -0.88 6.16 10.01
CA ALA A 72 0.52 6.11 9.71
C ALA A 72 1.09 7.35 10.39
N GLY A 73 1.81 7.14 11.49
CA GLY A 73 2.39 8.21 12.27
C GLY A 73 3.20 9.08 11.32
N THR A 74 2.75 10.33 11.16
CA THR A 74 3.56 11.50 10.79
C THR A 74 4.39 11.44 9.51
N ALA A 75 4.07 10.56 8.56
CA ALA A 75 4.53 10.68 7.17
C ALA A 75 3.53 10.02 6.22
N THR A 76 2.57 10.80 5.73
CA THR A 76 1.60 10.38 4.71
C THR A 76 2.30 10.23 3.35
N ASN A 77 3.10 9.17 3.21
CA ASN A 77 3.80 8.89 1.97
C ASN A 77 2.82 8.30 0.94
N LEU A 78 2.55 9.07 -0.11
CA LEU A 78 1.87 8.58 -1.29
C LEU A 78 2.67 7.41 -1.92
N THR A 79 1.98 6.47 -2.54
CA THR A 79 2.65 5.44 -3.36
C THR A 79 3.29 6.08 -4.60
N LYS A 80 4.22 5.39 -5.27
CA LYS A 80 4.85 5.89 -6.52
C LYS A 80 3.82 6.34 -7.56
N ARG A 81 2.73 5.59 -7.71
CA ARG A 81 1.69 5.92 -8.69
C ARG A 81 0.85 7.13 -8.25
N GLU A 82 0.55 7.24 -6.97
CA GLU A 82 -0.14 8.41 -6.41
C GLU A 82 0.72 9.67 -6.49
N TRP A 83 2.04 9.56 -6.29
CA TRP A 83 3.01 10.63 -6.53
C TRP A 83 2.96 11.14 -7.97
N GLN A 84 2.99 10.24 -8.97
CA GLN A 84 2.85 10.62 -10.38
C GLN A 84 1.53 11.33 -10.66
N VAL A 85 0.43 10.86 -10.07
CA VAL A 85 -0.88 11.52 -10.24
C VAL A 85 -0.88 12.89 -9.56
N ALA A 86 -0.32 13.03 -8.36
CA ALA A 86 -0.23 14.30 -7.64
C ALA A 86 0.63 15.33 -8.39
N ASP A 87 1.74 14.92 -9.00
CA ASP A 87 2.56 15.76 -9.89
C ASP A 87 1.74 16.30 -11.08
N LEU A 88 1.02 15.43 -11.77
CA LEU A 88 0.19 15.84 -12.91
C LEU A 88 -0.99 16.73 -12.47
N VAL A 89 -1.53 16.50 -11.27
CA VAL A 89 -2.51 17.40 -10.65
C VAL A 89 -1.90 18.77 -10.36
N ALA A 90 -0.69 18.83 -9.82
CA ALA A 90 0.03 20.08 -9.55
C ALA A 90 0.33 20.86 -10.83
N LYS A 91 0.56 20.16 -11.94
CA LYS A 91 0.67 20.73 -13.30
C LYS A 91 -0.67 21.18 -13.90
N GLY A 92 -1.79 21.02 -13.17
CA GLY A 92 -3.12 21.48 -13.59
C GLY A 92 -3.83 20.56 -14.59
N LEU A 93 -3.35 19.33 -14.80
CA LEU A 93 -4.00 18.42 -15.75
C LEU A 93 -5.35 17.94 -15.21
N THR A 94 -6.30 17.71 -16.11
CA THR A 94 -7.60 17.06 -15.80
C THR A 94 -7.45 15.55 -15.67
N ASN A 95 -8.45 14.85 -15.09
CA ASN A 95 -8.41 13.38 -14.99
C ASN A 95 -8.25 12.71 -16.36
N ARG A 96 -8.92 13.23 -17.40
CA ARG A 96 -8.78 12.75 -18.78
C ARG A 96 -7.34 12.91 -19.31
N ALA A 97 -6.70 14.06 -19.05
CA ALA A 97 -5.32 14.28 -19.46
C ALA A 97 -4.34 13.39 -18.67
N ILE A 98 -4.57 13.21 -17.37
CA ILE A 98 -3.82 12.28 -16.52
C ILE A 98 -3.96 10.85 -17.05
N ALA A 99 -5.18 10.44 -17.38
CA ALA A 99 -5.48 9.12 -17.90
C ALA A 99 -4.73 8.85 -19.22
N ALA A 100 -4.68 9.85 -20.12
CA ALA A 100 -3.91 9.77 -21.35
C ALA A 100 -2.40 9.68 -21.07
N SER A 101 -1.84 10.56 -20.23
CA SER A 101 -0.41 10.57 -19.89
C SER A 101 0.05 9.28 -19.22
N LEU A 102 -0.83 8.65 -18.45
CA LEU A 102 -0.52 7.48 -17.63
C LEU A 102 -1.01 6.16 -18.25
N VAL A 103 -1.65 6.21 -19.42
CA VAL A 103 -2.23 5.08 -20.16
C VAL A 103 -3.17 4.24 -19.27
N ILE A 104 -4.16 4.90 -18.68
CA ILE A 104 -5.21 4.31 -17.83
C ILE A 104 -6.59 4.87 -18.20
N SER A 105 -7.67 4.33 -17.62
CA SER A 105 -9.00 4.89 -17.81
C SER A 105 -9.21 6.18 -16.99
N ASP A 106 -10.13 7.05 -17.44
CA ASP A 106 -10.50 8.27 -16.71
C ASP A 106 -11.04 7.96 -15.30
N ARG A 107 -11.83 6.88 -15.18
CA ARG A 107 -12.33 6.37 -13.89
C ARG A 107 -11.18 5.95 -12.96
N THR A 108 -10.12 5.35 -13.50
CA THR A 108 -8.94 4.97 -12.72
C THR A 108 -8.19 6.21 -12.25
N ALA A 109 -8.02 7.23 -13.11
CA ALA A 109 -7.40 8.49 -12.73
C ALA A 109 -8.21 9.21 -11.64
N GLN A 110 -9.54 9.25 -11.75
CA GLN A 110 -10.42 9.78 -10.71
C GLN A 110 -10.24 9.05 -9.37
N GLY A 111 -10.26 7.70 -9.38
CA GLY A 111 -10.07 6.91 -8.16
C GLY A 111 -8.71 7.16 -7.49
N HIS A 112 -7.65 7.35 -8.27
CA HIS A 112 -6.35 7.76 -7.72
C HIS A 112 -6.43 9.13 -7.02
N VAL A 113 -7.09 10.13 -7.61
CA VAL A 113 -7.25 11.45 -7.00
C VAL A 113 -8.06 11.37 -5.69
N GLU A 114 -9.16 10.60 -5.67
CA GLU A 114 -9.98 10.40 -4.48
C GLU A 114 -9.21 9.72 -3.33
N HIS A 115 -8.41 8.70 -3.66
CA HIS A 115 -7.53 8.05 -2.68
C HIS A 115 -6.46 8.99 -2.13
N ILE A 116 -5.87 9.85 -2.98
CA ILE A 116 -4.90 10.86 -2.53
C ILE A 116 -5.57 11.86 -1.58
N LEU A 117 -6.77 12.36 -1.91
CA LEU A 117 -7.54 13.25 -1.04
C LEU A 117 -7.79 12.61 0.33
N THR A 118 -8.26 11.37 0.34
CA THR A 118 -8.54 10.63 1.57
C THR A 118 -7.27 10.40 2.39
N LYS A 119 -6.17 9.98 1.75
CA LYS A 119 -4.90 9.76 2.43
C LYS A 119 -4.35 11.04 3.06
N LEU A 120 -4.39 12.16 2.34
CA LEU A 120 -3.87 13.45 2.80
C LEU A 120 -4.85 14.22 3.70
N GLY A 121 -6.10 13.74 3.86
CA GLY A 121 -7.14 14.45 4.60
C GLY A 121 -7.62 15.73 3.90
N PHE A 122 -7.52 15.79 2.58
CA PHE A 122 -7.91 16.94 1.75
C PHE A 122 -9.32 16.77 1.20
N THR A 123 -9.97 17.89 0.93
CA THR A 123 -11.32 17.95 0.36
C THR A 123 -11.34 18.49 -1.06
N SER A 124 -10.20 18.98 -1.57
CA SER A 124 -10.11 19.57 -2.90
C SER A 124 -8.83 19.20 -3.65
N ARG A 125 -8.97 19.06 -4.98
CA ARG A 125 -7.84 18.85 -5.90
C ARG A 125 -6.77 19.95 -5.77
N ALA A 126 -7.19 21.18 -5.50
CA ALA A 126 -6.28 22.31 -5.33
C ALA A 126 -5.36 22.14 -4.11
N GLN A 127 -5.84 21.53 -3.02
CA GLN A 127 -5.00 21.20 -1.86
C GLN A 127 -3.92 20.19 -2.21
N ILE A 128 -4.20 19.20 -3.08
CA ILE A 128 -3.17 18.26 -3.57
C ILE A 128 -2.07 19.03 -4.30
N ALA A 129 -2.45 19.93 -5.22
CA ALA A 129 -1.50 20.73 -5.98
C ALA A 129 -0.61 21.60 -5.08
N ALA A 130 -1.22 22.31 -4.13
CA ALA A 130 -0.49 23.16 -3.19
C ALA A 130 0.47 22.37 -2.29
N TRP A 131 0.00 21.23 -1.76
CA TRP A 131 0.82 20.33 -0.94
C TRP A 131 2.01 19.75 -1.71
N PHE A 132 1.80 19.34 -2.97
CA PHE A 132 2.85 18.74 -3.78
C PHE A 132 4.00 19.73 -4.02
N VAL A 133 3.68 20.99 -4.33
CA VAL A 133 4.67 22.06 -4.54
C VAL A 133 5.46 22.36 -3.26
N ASP A 134 4.80 22.36 -2.10
CA ASP A 134 5.48 22.53 -0.81
C ASP A 134 6.43 21.37 -0.53
N GLN A 135 6.00 20.14 -0.83
CA GLN A 135 6.79 18.93 -0.59
C GLN A 135 8.03 18.86 -1.50
N THR A 136 7.91 19.17 -2.80
CA THR A 136 9.08 19.20 -3.71
C THR A 136 10.08 20.27 -3.30
N ARG A 137 9.61 21.42 -2.80
CA ARG A 137 10.50 22.48 -2.29
C ARG A 137 11.29 22.02 -1.05
N ARG A 138 10.69 21.21 -0.18
CA ARG A 138 11.36 20.67 1.01
C ARG A 138 12.41 19.61 0.69
N GLU A 139 12.28 18.92 -0.44
CA GLU A 139 13.23 17.89 -0.90
C GLU A 139 14.44 18.48 -1.64
N GLU A 140 14.36 19.74 -2.09
CA GLU A 140 15.45 20.48 -2.75
C GLU A 140 16.41 21.20 -1.78
N LEU A 141 16.10 21.19 -0.47
CA LEU A 141 16.89 21.80 0.61
C LEU A 141 17.65 20.75 1.42
#